data_AF-A0A8T4QZB7-F1
#
_entry.id   AF-A0A8T4QZB7-F1
#
_cell.length_a   1.000
_cell.length_b   1.000
_cell.length_c   1.000
_cell.angle_alpha   90.00
_cell.angle_beta   90.00
_cell.angle_gamma   90.00
#
_symmetry.space_group_name_H-M   'P 1'
#
loop_
_entity.id
_entity.type
_entity.pdbx_description
1 polymer ?
#
loop_
_entity_poly.entity_id
_entity_poly.type
_entity_poly.pdbx_seq_one_letter_code
_entity_poly.pdbx_strand_id
1 'polypeptide(L)'
;MNNNLSSGFGGLGEIDEPRNIKVRVTSALEKLLEIESKCLHQFKFPYKKIISNNDINCPQSIIKEIYFPLFLQLERKIDFDIDEETINGFIFSNLFLDLDLVESSLLGVYTGALLHVLTKKNQQKGKRTILHIDGNGNAFPYLFSYAGLVDELIIQNFKGWGICQHIGCNGYINRLVVTDIVSDYALSGICDYHGEANVVVSIQNNSFGQFANYRSSYPSLRYINQLICVSCRGDESLRGLASHGKISQLICVDLIGDKVLTQCGFSSGLVEQLIIANVKGNILLGRNIHGEITKVIYGFNNRFVKTNEPYGDNEDDYRHGSHSIPEDNELVTLAQQLSGKPYQEVLRIADELYALRPKALKGGLERK
;
A
#
# COMPACT_ATOMS: atom_id res chain seq x y z
N MET A 1 -97.54 2.75 1.15
CA MET A 1 -97.22 3.37 2.46
C MET A 1 -95.88 4.08 2.32
N ASN A 2 -95.86 5.35 2.72
CA ASN A 2 -94.80 6.31 2.48
C ASN A 2 -93.49 6.01 3.23
N ASN A 3 -92.40 6.48 2.61
CA ASN A 3 -91.08 6.72 3.21
C ASN A 3 -91.14 7.58 4.48
N ASN A 4 -90.18 7.39 5.37
CA ASN A 4 -89.43 8.52 5.94
C ASN A 4 -88.06 8.09 6.49
N LEU A 5 -87.06 8.87 6.09
CA LEU A 5 -85.70 8.94 6.60
C LEU A 5 -85.71 9.64 7.97
N SER A 6 -84.84 9.24 8.89
CA SER A 6 -84.34 10.13 9.95
C SER A 6 -82.87 9.87 10.26
N SER A 7 -82.07 10.86 9.87
CA SER A 7 -80.81 11.35 10.44
C SER A 7 -80.35 10.80 11.80
N GLY A 8 -79.06 10.50 11.90
CA GLY A 8 -78.33 10.46 13.17
C GLY A 8 -76.83 10.36 12.95
N PHE A 9 -76.13 11.48 13.16
CA PHE A 9 -74.67 11.61 13.23
C PHE A 9 -74.02 10.46 14.03
N GLY A 10 -73.27 9.60 13.35
CA GLY A 10 -72.53 8.49 13.95
C GLY A 10 -71.06 8.60 13.63
N GLY A 11 -70.29 9.18 14.55
CA GLY A 11 -68.85 8.94 14.68
C GLY A 11 -67.97 9.52 13.58
N LEU A 12 -67.71 10.82 13.63
CA LEU A 12 -66.38 11.31 13.25
C LEU A 12 -65.41 10.78 14.32
N GLY A 13 -64.96 9.54 14.10
CA GLY A 13 -63.78 9.02 14.79
C GLY A 13 -62.63 9.96 14.51
N GLU A 14 -61.95 10.32 15.58
CA GLU A 14 -60.74 11.14 15.60
C GLU A 14 -59.83 10.76 14.43
N ILE A 15 -59.42 11.77 13.66
CA ILE A 15 -58.38 11.60 12.66
C ILE A 15 -57.14 11.16 13.44
N ASP A 16 -56.79 9.87 13.30
CA ASP A 16 -55.55 9.29 13.82
C ASP A 16 -54.41 10.27 13.51
N GLU A 17 -53.78 10.79 14.57
CA GLU A 17 -52.57 11.59 14.44
C GLU A 17 -51.58 10.83 13.54
N PRO A 18 -50.88 11.52 12.63
CA PRO A 18 -49.93 10.87 11.75
C PRO A 18 -48.93 10.13 12.62
N ARG A 19 -48.95 8.79 12.54
CA ARG A 19 -47.98 7.92 13.19
C ARG A 19 -46.61 8.51 12.93
N ASN A 20 -45.94 8.96 13.98
CA ASN A 20 -44.57 9.43 13.92
C ASN A 20 -43.72 8.32 13.29
N ILE A 21 -43.52 8.40 11.96
CA ILE A 21 -42.57 7.56 11.24
C ILE A 21 -41.21 8.00 11.79
N LYS A 22 -40.68 7.23 12.74
CA LYS A 22 -39.29 7.39 13.18
C LYS A 22 -38.42 7.17 11.95
N VAL A 23 -37.92 8.26 11.36
CA VAL A 23 -36.96 8.21 10.27
C VAL A 23 -35.77 7.40 10.76
N ARG A 24 -35.51 6.25 10.13
CA ARG A 24 -34.37 5.40 10.47
C ARG A 24 -33.09 6.20 10.25
N VAL A 25 -32.30 6.37 11.30
CA VAL A 25 -30.99 7.02 11.19
C VAL A 25 -30.06 6.06 10.44
N THR A 26 -29.65 6.43 9.23
CA THR A 26 -28.68 5.67 8.42
C THR A 26 -27.33 5.70 9.10
N SER A 27 -26.75 4.51 9.34
CA SER A 27 -25.41 4.36 9.93
C SER A 27 -24.31 4.88 9.00
N ALA A 28 -23.12 5.17 9.55
CA ALA A 28 -21.96 5.59 8.75
C ALA A 28 -21.57 4.52 7.70
N LEU A 29 -21.66 3.24 8.07
CA LEU A 29 -21.43 2.12 7.15
C LEU A 29 -22.44 2.10 6.00
N GLU A 30 -23.74 2.21 6.28
CA GLU A 30 -24.77 2.25 5.24
C GLU A 30 -24.58 3.44 4.28
N LYS A 31 -24.19 4.61 4.80
CA LYS A 31 -23.85 5.77 3.98
C LYS A 31 -22.64 5.52 3.08
N LEU A 32 -21.60 4.87 3.61
CA LEU A 32 -20.41 4.52 2.82
C LEU A 32 -20.75 3.55 1.68
N LEU A 33 -21.51 2.49 1.96
CA LEU A 33 -21.95 1.53 0.95
C LEU A 33 -22.81 2.19 -0.14
N GLU A 34 -23.67 3.14 0.24
CA GLU A 34 -24.46 3.91 -0.74
C GLU A 34 -23.56 4.79 -1.64
N ILE A 35 -22.57 5.47 -1.05
CA ILE A 35 -21.61 6.30 -1.79
C ILE A 35 -20.76 5.42 -2.71
N GLU A 36 -20.27 4.29 -2.22
CA GLU A 36 -19.51 3.29 -2.98
C GLU A 36 -20.27 2.86 -4.23
N SER A 37 -21.49 2.34 -4.07
CA SER A 37 -22.29 1.85 -5.20
C SER A 37 -22.46 2.91 -6.29
N LYS A 38 -22.73 4.16 -5.90
CA LYS A 38 -22.85 5.29 -6.84
C LYS A 38 -21.53 5.60 -7.55
N CYS A 39 -20.42 5.60 -6.81
CA CYS A 39 -19.09 5.87 -7.36
C CYS A 39 -18.63 4.74 -8.30
N LEU A 40 -18.75 3.47 -7.90
CA LEU A 40 -18.39 2.35 -8.75
C LEU A 40 -19.19 2.35 -10.05
N HIS A 41 -20.50 2.58 -9.98
CA HIS A 41 -21.34 2.67 -11.18
C HIS A 41 -20.87 3.80 -12.13
N GLN A 42 -20.56 4.98 -11.58
CA GLN A 42 -20.10 6.12 -12.36
C GLN A 42 -18.73 5.88 -13.03
N PHE A 43 -17.78 5.29 -12.32
CA PHE A 43 -16.40 5.16 -12.78
C PHE A 43 -16.11 3.84 -13.51
N LYS A 44 -17.01 2.84 -13.46
CA LYS A 44 -16.82 1.53 -14.11
C LYS A 44 -16.50 1.64 -15.60
N PHE A 45 -17.28 2.42 -16.36
CA PHE A 45 -17.05 2.54 -17.81
C PHE A 45 -15.77 3.29 -18.18
N PRO A 46 -15.47 4.49 -17.60
CA PRO A 46 -14.17 5.14 -17.79
C PRO A 46 -13.00 4.23 -17.43
N TYR A 47 -13.09 3.55 -16.29
CA TYR A 47 -12.04 2.64 -15.82
C TYR A 47 -11.83 1.48 -16.79
N LYS A 48 -12.91 0.83 -17.24
CA LYS A 48 -12.86 -0.24 -18.25
C LYS A 48 -12.17 0.22 -19.55
N LYS A 49 -12.41 1.45 -20.00
CA LYS A 49 -11.79 2.01 -21.22
C LYS A 49 -10.28 2.16 -21.09
N ILE A 50 -9.80 2.62 -19.94
CA ILE A 50 -8.36 2.73 -19.63
C ILE A 50 -7.74 1.32 -19.63
N ILE A 51 -8.41 0.36 -18.96
CA ILE A 51 -7.95 -1.03 -18.90
C ILE A 51 -7.86 -1.65 -20.31
N SER A 52 -8.90 -1.49 -21.13
CA SER A 52 -8.98 -2.10 -22.47
C SER A 52 -7.96 -1.55 -23.46
N ASN A 53 -7.45 -0.33 -23.25
CA ASN A 53 -6.44 0.28 -24.11
C ASN A 53 -5.01 -0.18 -23.76
N ASN A 54 -4.86 -1.23 -22.94
CA ASN A 54 -3.60 -1.65 -22.31
C ASN A 54 -2.90 -0.54 -21.50
N ASP A 55 -3.68 0.46 -21.08
CA ASP A 55 -3.21 1.59 -20.29
C ASP A 55 -3.32 1.34 -18.78
N ILE A 56 -3.70 0.12 -18.36
CA ILE A 56 -3.59 -0.42 -16.98
C ILE A 56 -2.21 -0.12 -16.38
N ASN A 57 -1.25 -0.19 -17.29
CA ASN A 57 0.15 -0.07 -17.09
C ASN A 57 0.62 1.40 -17.00
N CYS A 58 -0.26 2.37 -17.26
CA CYS A 58 0.00 3.81 -17.07
C CYS A 58 -0.76 4.32 -15.84
N PRO A 59 -0.15 4.27 -14.66
CA PRO A 59 -0.76 4.82 -13.46
C PRO A 59 -1.22 6.27 -13.62
N GLN A 60 -0.58 7.08 -14.49
CA GLN A 60 -0.99 8.47 -14.75
C GLN A 60 -2.43 8.59 -15.24
N SER A 61 -2.88 7.70 -16.14
CA SER A 61 -4.26 7.72 -16.65
C SER A 61 -5.25 7.37 -15.55
N ILE A 62 -4.96 6.33 -14.76
CA ILE A 62 -5.78 5.96 -13.59
C ILE A 62 -5.82 7.11 -12.56
N ILE A 63 -4.66 7.71 -12.27
CA ILE A 63 -4.57 8.82 -11.31
C ILE A 63 -5.42 10.01 -11.77
N LYS A 64 -5.25 10.42 -13.03
CA LYS A 64 -5.88 11.64 -13.58
C LYS A 64 -7.37 11.47 -13.84
N GLU A 65 -7.77 10.35 -14.43
CA GLU A 65 -9.14 10.16 -14.92
C GLU A 65 -10.07 9.50 -13.91
N ILE A 66 -9.51 8.78 -12.91
CA ILE A 66 -10.29 7.95 -12.00
C ILE A 66 -10.04 8.37 -10.56
N TYR A 67 -8.80 8.24 -10.08
CA TYR A 67 -8.47 8.47 -8.67
C TYR A 67 -8.76 9.91 -8.23
N PHE A 68 -8.23 10.92 -8.94
CA PHE A 68 -8.38 12.31 -8.52
C PHE A 68 -9.85 12.79 -8.56
N PRO A 69 -10.64 12.50 -9.61
CA PRO A 69 -12.08 12.78 -9.60
C PRO A 69 -12.82 12.04 -8.48
N LEU A 70 -12.48 10.77 -8.22
CA LEU A 70 -13.09 9.98 -7.14
C LEU A 70 -12.78 10.57 -5.77
N PHE A 71 -11.51 10.90 -5.51
CA PHE A 71 -11.05 11.57 -4.30
C PHE A 71 -11.84 12.85 -4.03
N LEU A 72 -11.97 13.74 -5.03
CA LEU A 72 -12.73 14.99 -4.89
C LEU A 72 -14.21 14.75 -4.60
N GLN A 73 -14.81 13.70 -5.16
CA GLN A 73 -16.19 13.34 -4.83
C GLN A 73 -16.33 12.84 -3.40
N LEU A 74 -15.46 11.93 -2.97
CA LEU A 74 -15.47 11.39 -1.62
C LEU A 74 -15.22 12.50 -0.58
N GLU A 75 -14.29 13.41 -0.85
CA GLU A 75 -14.02 14.55 0.02
C GLU A 75 -15.27 15.40 0.28
N ARG A 76 -16.11 15.58 -0.75
CA ARG A 76 -17.38 16.34 -0.64
C ARG A 76 -18.50 15.54 0.01
N LYS A 77 -18.60 14.23 -0.29
CA LYS A 77 -19.72 13.37 0.15
C LYS A 77 -19.57 12.82 1.56
N ILE A 78 -18.34 12.69 2.06
CA ILE A 78 -18.08 12.15 3.40
C ILE A 78 -18.12 13.30 4.41
N ASP A 79 -19.29 13.72 4.84
CA ASP A 79 -19.47 14.80 5.82
C ASP A 79 -19.77 14.29 7.25
N PHE A 80 -19.64 12.98 7.45
CA PHE A 80 -19.88 12.28 8.70
C PHE A 80 -18.59 11.67 9.26
N ASP A 81 -18.60 11.36 10.55
CA ASP A 81 -17.47 10.70 11.19
C ASP A 81 -17.43 9.22 10.80
N ILE A 82 -16.22 8.75 10.51
CA ILE A 82 -15.89 7.37 10.15
C ILE A 82 -14.75 6.95 11.06
N ASP A 83 -15.00 5.90 11.83
CA ASP A 83 -14.01 5.25 12.68
C ASP A 83 -13.47 3.97 12.03
N GLU A 84 -12.55 3.33 12.74
CA GLU A 84 -11.93 2.08 12.32
C GLU A 84 -12.93 0.93 12.19
N GLU A 85 -13.93 0.85 13.07
CA GLU A 85 -14.98 -0.17 13.01
C GLU A 85 -15.80 -0.03 11.72
N THR A 86 -16.15 1.20 11.36
CA THR A 86 -16.87 1.49 10.12
C THR A 86 -16.07 1.07 8.88
N ILE A 87 -14.75 1.31 8.87
CA ILE A 87 -13.89 0.90 7.75
C ILE A 87 -13.71 -0.61 7.67
N ASN A 88 -13.52 -1.27 8.82
CA ASN A 88 -13.50 -2.71 8.88
C ASN A 88 -14.82 -3.29 8.36
N GLY A 89 -15.96 -2.83 8.88
CA GLY A 89 -17.28 -3.26 8.43
C GLY A 89 -17.50 -3.07 6.92
N PHE A 90 -17.00 -1.96 6.36
CA PHE A 90 -17.04 -1.71 4.92
C PHE A 90 -16.22 -2.73 4.13
N ILE A 91 -14.99 -3.02 4.56
CA ILE A 91 -14.12 -4.01 3.90
C ILE A 91 -14.74 -5.40 3.98
N PHE A 92 -15.20 -5.82 5.17
CA PHE A 92 -15.83 -7.13 5.38
C PHE A 92 -17.11 -7.31 4.57
N SER A 93 -17.88 -6.25 4.36
CA SER A 93 -19.07 -6.28 3.50
C SER A 93 -18.74 -6.55 2.02
N ASN A 94 -17.48 -6.38 1.62
CA ASN A 94 -17.01 -6.48 0.24
C ASN A 94 -16.13 -7.73 -0.04
N LEU A 95 -15.82 -8.58 0.95
CA LEU A 95 -14.88 -9.72 0.81
C LEU A 95 -15.39 -10.91 -0.03
N PHE A 96 -16.70 -11.00 -0.26
CA PHE A 96 -17.34 -12.15 -0.92
C PHE A 96 -18.06 -11.78 -2.22
N LEU A 97 -17.74 -10.62 -2.78
CA LEU A 97 -18.33 -10.19 -4.03
C LEU A 97 -17.64 -10.90 -5.19
N ASP A 98 -18.42 -11.57 -6.02
CA ASP A 98 -17.97 -12.13 -7.30
C ASP A 98 -17.84 -11.00 -8.33
N LEU A 99 -16.79 -10.19 -8.16
CA LEU A 99 -16.51 -9.02 -8.98
C LEU A 99 -15.60 -9.39 -10.14
N ASP A 100 -15.85 -8.79 -11.29
CA ASP A 100 -14.90 -8.85 -12.39
C ASP A 100 -13.59 -8.11 -12.04
N LEU A 101 -12.55 -8.28 -12.87
CA LEU A 101 -11.25 -7.62 -12.67
C LEU A 101 -11.35 -6.09 -12.61
N VAL A 102 -12.24 -5.51 -13.42
CA VAL A 102 -12.43 -4.06 -13.52
C VAL A 102 -13.06 -3.54 -12.23
N GLU A 103 -14.09 -4.21 -11.74
CA GLU A 103 -14.78 -3.88 -10.49
C GLU A 103 -13.87 -4.07 -9.28
N SER A 104 -13.16 -5.21 -9.19
CA SER A 104 -12.23 -5.49 -8.10
C SER A 104 -11.13 -4.43 -7.99
N SER A 105 -10.55 -4.03 -9.13
CA SER A 105 -9.50 -3.02 -9.15
C SER A 105 -10.04 -1.62 -8.85
N LEU A 106 -11.22 -1.28 -9.38
CA LEU A 106 -11.87 0.00 -9.09
C LEU A 106 -12.27 0.12 -7.62
N LEU A 107 -12.72 -0.97 -7.00
CA LEU A 107 -12.96 -1.03 -5.55
C LEU A 107 -11.66 -0.83 -4.75
N GLY A 108 -10.54 -1.34 -5.26
CA GLY A 108 -9.21 -1.03 -4.73
C GLY A 108 -8.87 0.47 -4.77
N VAL A 109 -9.07 1.11 -5.92
CA VAL A 109 -8.90 2.56 -6.08
C VAL A 109 -9.85 3.35 -5.18
N TYR A 110 -11.09 2.87 -5.02
CA TYR A 110 -12.08 3.47 -4.12
C TYR A 110 -11.63 3.42 -2.67
N THR A 111 -11.23 2.25 -2.18
CA THR A 111 -10.74 2.11 -0.80
C THR A 111 -9.50 2.97 -0.57
N GLY A 112 -8.58 3.08 -1.54
CA GLY A 112 -7.42 3.95 -1.44
C GLY A 112 -7.78 5.45 -1.42
N ALA A 113 -8.75 5.88 -2.23
CA ALA A 113 -9.25 7.25 -2.20
C ALA A 113 -9.97 7.57 -0.87
N LEU A 114 -10.76 6.62 -0.36
CA LEU A 114 -11.42 6.71 0.95
C LEU A 114 -10.38 6.90 2.07
N LEU A 115 -9.36 6.04 2.12
CA LEU A 115 -8.27 6.16 3.09
C LEU A 115 -7.61 7.55 3.05
N HIS A 116 -7.29 8.05 1.85
CA HIS A 116 -6.72 9.40 1.70
C HIS A 116 -7.68 10.46 2.28
N VAL A 117 -8.96 10.44 1.92
CA VAL A 117 -9.93 11.41 2.44
C VAL A 117 -10.01 11.37 3.96
N LEU A 118 -10.03 10.19 4.57
CA LEU A 118 -10.06 10.03 6.03
C LEU A 118 -8.82 10.61 6.69
N THR A 119 -7.63 10.28 6.19
CA THR A 119 -6.36 10.84 6.64
C THR A 119 -6.37 12.36 6.56
N LYS A 120 -6.74 12.92 5.41
CA LYS A 120 -6.79 14.38 5.21
C LYS A 120 -7.75 15.06 6.20
N LYS A 121 -8.95 14.52 6.39
CA LYS A 121 -9.95 15.11 7.29
C LYS A 121 -9.55 15.00 8.76
N ASN A 122 -8.93 13.91 9.18
CA ASN A 122 -8.43 13.78 10.55
C ASN A 122 -7.25 14.73 10.81
N GLN A 123 -6.32 14.86 9.86
CA GLN A 123 -5.23 15.83 9.97
C GLN A 123 -5.74 17.27 10.09
N GLN A 124 -6.77 17.64 9.32
CA GLN A 124 -7.44 18.95 9.46
C GLN A 124 -8.06 19.17 10.85
N LYS A 125 -8.46 18.10 11.53
CA LYS A 125 -8.96 18.11 12.92
C LYS A 125 -7.82 17.97 13.95
N GLY A 126 -6.55 17.95 13.53
CA GLY A 126 -5.39 17.74 14.41
C GLY A 126 -5.27 16.32 14.97
N LYS A 127 -5.92 15.33 14.33
CA LYS A 127 -5.90 13.91 14.71
C LYS A 127 -5.09 13.10 13.69
N ARG A 128 -4.51 11.98 14.14
CA ARG A 128 -3.90 10.98 13.26
C ARG A 128 -4.93 9.91 12.88
N THR A 129 -4.90 9.47 11.63
CA THR A 129 -5.64 8.27 11.19
C THR A 129 -4.79 7.04 11.45
N ILE A 130 -5.29 6.13 12.30
CA ILE A 130 -4.67 4.84 12.57
C ILE A 130 -5.70 3.78 12.18
N LEU A 131 -5.33 2.89 11.27
CA LEU A 131 -6.19 1.80 10.84
C LEU A 131 -5.44 0.47 10.91
N HIS A 132 -6.04 -0.49 11.60
CA HIS A 132 -5.64 -1.88 11.63
C HIS A 132 -6.75 -2.75 11.05
N ILE A 133 -6.39 -3.53 10.03
CA ILE A 133 -7.33 -4.37 9.31
C ILE A 133 -6.74 -5.77 9.17
N ASP A 134 -7.45 -6.75 9.73
CA ASP A 134 -7.13 -8.16 9.63
C ASP A 134 -8.12 -8.84 8.68
N GLY A 135 -7.63 -9.38 7.57
CA GLY A 135 -8.44 -10.05 6.56
C GLY A 135 -8.94 -11.42 6.98
N ASN A 136 -8.44 -12.00 8.07
CA ASN A 136 -8.78 -13.36 8.52
C ASN A 136 -8.61 -14.42 7.40
N GLY A 137 -7.65 -14.22 6.50
CA GLY A 137 -7.36 -15.09 5.36
C GLY A 137 -8.26 -14.88 4.13
N ASN A 138 -9.16 -13.90 4.16
CA ASN A 138 -10.08 -13.59 3.07
C ASN A 138 -9.40 -12.87 1.91
N ALA A 139 -10.08 -12.87 0.76
CA ALA A 139 -9.59 -12.22 -0.45
C ALA A 139 -10.08 -10.77 -0.55
N PHE A 140 -9.16 -9.85 -0.87
CA PHE A 140 -9.47 -8.50 -1.31
C PHE A 140 -8.39 -8.08 -2.31
N PRO A 141 -8.61 -8.25 -3.64
CA PRO A 141 -7.56 -8.16 -4.63
C PRO A 141 -6.70 -6.89 -4.51
N TYR A 142 -7.28 -5.70 -4.63
CA TYR A 142 -6.54 -4.44 -4.76
C TYR A 142 -6.67 -3.52 -3.53
N LEU A 143 -6.69 -4.08 -2.32
CA LEU A 143 -7.01 -3.31 -1.10
C LEU A 143 -6.10 -2.07 -0.96
N PHE A 144 -6.73 -0.89 -0.85
CA PHE A 144 -6.07 0.42 -0.69
C PHE A 144 -5.10 0.84 -1.80
N SER A 145 -5.29 0.34 -3.03
CA SER A 145 -4.49 0.80 -4.16
C SER A 145 -4.63 2.31 -4.39
N TYR A 146 -3.51 2.95 -4.73
CA TYR A 146 -3.40 4.40 -5.01
C TYR A 146 -3.65 5.34 -3.82
N ALA A 147 -3.76 4.87 -2.57
CA ALA A 147 -3.95 5.80 -1.44
C ALA A 147 -2.74 6.75 -1.31
N GLY A 148 -2.92 8.05 -1.60
CA GLY A 148 -1.82 9.01 -1.61
C GLY A 148 -1.33 9.44 -0.23
N LEU A 149 -2.22 9.54 0.75
CA LEU A 149 -1.90 10.04 2.10
C LEU A 149 -2.30 9.03 3.17
N VAL A 150 -1.32 8.60 3.95
CA VAL A 150 -1.50 7.57 5.00
C VAL A 150 -0.72 7.98 6.25
N ASP A 151 -1.41 8.11 7.38
CA ASP A 151 -0.77 8.33 8.68
C ASP A 151 -0.22 7.01 9.24
N GLU A 152 -1.09 6.05 9.54
CA GLU A 152 -0.72 4.71 9.99
C GLU A 152 -1.71 3.67 9.48
N LEU A 153 -1.18 2.67 8.76
CA LEU A 153 -1.96 1.56 8.21
C LEU A 153 -1.27 0.23 8.51
N ILE A 154 -1.99 -0.69 9.15
CA ILE A 154 -1.57 -2.08 9.38
C ILE A 154 -2.56 -3.00 8.68
N ILE A 155 -2.08 -3.81 7.74
CA ILE A 155 -2.86 -4.81 7.01
C ILE A 155 -2.31 -6.19 7.28
N GLN A 156 -3.18 -7.13 7.62
CA GLN A 156 -2.79 -8.50 7.99
C GLN A 156 -3.70 -9.55 7.32
N ASN A 157 -3.16 -10.74 7.04
CA ASN A 157 -3.93 -11.93 6.67
C ASN A 157 -4.90 -11.74 5.47
N PHE A 158 -4.47 -11.10 4.39
CA PHE A 158 -5.27 -11.03 3.16
C PHE A 158 -4.69 -11.86 2.02
N LYS A 159 -5.58 -12.27 1.12
CA LYS A 159 -5.25 -12.80 -0.20
C LYS A 159 -5.65 -11.80 -1.27
N GLY A 160 -4.90 -11.67 -2.37
CA GLY A 160 -5.32 -10.74 -3.41
C GLY A 160 -4.36 -10.55 -4.56
N TRP A 161 -4.53 -9.43 -5.26
CA TRP A 161 -3.73 -9.03 -6.40
C TRP A 161 -3.49 -7.52 -6.32
N GLY A 162 -2.27 -7.10 -6.07
CA GLY A 162 -1.93 -5.68 -5.99
C GLY A 162 -2.43 -5.03 -4.70
N ILE A 163 -2.43 -5.75 -3.57
CA ILE A 163 -2.70 -5.16 -2.26
C ILE A 163 -1.73 -3.99 -2.03
N CYS A 164 -2.27 -2.81 -1.74
CA CYS A 164 -1.50 -1.56 -1.61
C CYS A 164 -0.66 -1.19 -2.84
N GLN A 165 -1.08 -1.62 -4.03
CA GLN A 165 -0.41 -1.22 -5.27
C GLN A 165 -0.49 0.32 -5.45
N HIS A 166 0.62 0.95 -5.80
CA HIS A 166 0.76 2.41 -5.94
C HIS A 166 0.37 3.22 -4.69
N ILE A 167 0.39 2.62 -3.50
CA ILE A 167 0.18 3.36 -2.26
C ILE A 167 1.28 4.42 -2.08
N GLY A 168 0.93 5.59 -1.56
CA GLY A 168 1.82 6.74 -1.41
C GLY A 168 2.11 7.48 -2.72
N CYS A 169 1.43 7.14 -3.82
CA CYS A 169 1.63 7.80 -5.11
C CYS A 169 1.36 9.32 -5.02
N ASN A 170 2.36 10.13 -5.40
CA ASN A 170 2.32 11.61 -5.31
C ASN A 170 1.83 12.13 -3.94
N GLY A 171 2.20 11.43 -2.86
CA GLY A 171 1.80 11.77 -1.51
C GLY A 171 2.79 11.29 -0.46
N TYR A 172 2.28 11.01 0.74
CA TYR A 172 3.12 10.69 1.89
C TYR A 172 2.53 9.55 2.74
N ILE A 173 3.37 8.58 3.06
CA ILE A 173 3.07 7.51 4.02
C ILE A 173 3.93 7.73 5.26
N ASN A 174 3.32 7.99 6.41
CA ASN A 174 4.07 8.05 7.65
C ASN A 174 4.43 6.64 8.16
N ARG A 175 3.46 5.73 8.26
CA ARG A 175 3.73 4.33 8.63
C ARG A 175 2.83 3.35 7.88
N LEU A 176 3.43 2.34 7.28
CA LEU A 176 2.74 1.23 6.62
C LEU A 176 3.32 -0.11 7.08
N VAL A 177 2.48 -1.01 7.56
CA VAL A 177 2.81 -2.38 7.90
C VAL A 177 1.91 -3.32 7.11
N VAL A 178 2.50 -4.24 6.36
CA VAL A 178 1.78 -5.25 5.58
C VAL A 178 2.36 -6.62 5.92
N THR A 179 1.58 -7.46 6.58
CA THR A 179 2.03 -8.77 7.07
C THR A 179 1.10 -9.91 6.69
N ASP A 180 1.66 -11.10 6.53
CA ASP A 180 0.91 -12.34 6.30
C ASP A 180 0.00 -12.27 5.06
N ILE A 181 0.47 -11.60 4.01
CA ILE A 181 -0.25 -11.43 2.75
C ILE A 181 0.14 -12.50 1.73
N VAL A 182 -0.84 -13.07 1.03
CA VAL A 182 -0.61 -13.89 -0.18
C VAL A 182 -1.16 -13.14 -1.39
N SER A 183 -0.29 -12.58 -2.22
CA SER A 183 -0.75 -11.73 -3.32
C SER A 183 0.25 -11.61 -4.43
N ASP A 184 -0.19 -11.50 -5.69
CA ASP A 184 0.71 -11.04 -6.74
C ASP A 184 0.77 -9.50 -6.71
N TYR A 185 1.96 -8.94 -6.85
CA TYR A 185 2.23 -7.50 -6.95
C TYR A 185 1.89 -6.66 -5.71
N ALA A 186 1.92 -7.25 -4.51
CA ALA A 186 1.71 -6.49 -3.28
C ALA A 186 2.73 -5.35 -3.17
N LEU A 187 2.27 -4.15 -2.83
CA LEU A 187 3.09 -2.94 -2.70
C LEU A 187 3.86 -2.57 -3.97
N SER A 188 3.51 -3.12 -5.13
CA SER A 188 4.11 -2.73 -6.40
C SER A 188 3.89 -1.25 -6.67
N GLY A 189 4.92 -0.57 -7.16
CA GLY A 189 4.87 0.88 -7.41
C GLY A 189 4.65 1.76 -6.17
N ILE A 190 5.00 1.26 -4.97
CA ILE A 190 4.93 2.07 -3.75
C ILE A 190 5.66 3.41 -3.94
N CYS A 191 5.03 4.48 -3.49
CA CYS A 191 5.52 5.85 -3.57
C CYS A 191 5.83 6.36 -4.99
N ASP A 192 5.30 5.75 -6.06
CA ASP A 192 5.51 6.27 -7.42
C ASP A 192 5.11 7.76 -7.58
N TYR A 193 5.60 8.42 -8.63
CA TYR A 193 5.28 9.82 -8.95
C TYR A 193 5.64 10.79 -7.82
N HIS A 194 6.88 10.72 -7.36
CA HIS A 194 7.42 11.58 -6.30
C HIS A 194 6.79 11.38 -4.92
N GLY A 195 6.18 10.21 -4.67
CA GLY A 195 5.74 9.83 -3.34
C GLY A 195 6.89 9.71 -2.35
N GLU A 196 6.56 9.93 -1.08
CA GLU A 196 7.47 9.83 0.05
C GLU A 196 6.92 8.85 1.09
N ALA A 197 7.80 8.11 1.79
CA ALA A 197 7.42 7.36 2.98
C ALA A 197 8.43 7.53 4.11
N ASN A 198 7.96 7.51 5.35
CA ASN A 198 8.83 7.39 6.51
C ASN A 198 9.14 5.90 6.77
N VAL A 199 8.20 5.11 7.30
CA VAL A 199 8.46 3.69 7.60
C VAL A 199 7.52 2.78 6.84
N VAL A 200 8.09 1.83 6.09
CA VAL A 200 7.35 0.76 5.43
C VAL A 200 7.91 -0.59 5.87
N VAL A 201 7.04 -1.46 6.36
CA VAL A 201 7.37 -2.78 6.88
C VAL A 201 6.56 -3.84 6.14
N SER A 202 7.25 -4.84 5.61
CA SER A 202 6.65 -6.05 5.06
C SER A 202 7.18 -7.27 5.79
N ILE A 203 6.28 -8.09 6.32
CA ILE A 203 6.61 -9.26 7.14
C ILE A 203 5.85 -10.48 6.63
N GLN A 204 6.51 -11.63 6.47
CA GLN A 204 5.85 -12.92 6.18
C GLN A 204 4.92 -12.93 4.96
N ASN A 205 5.11 -12.01 4.02
CA ASN A 205 4.33 -11.95 2.79
C ASN A 205 4.83 -12.97 1.77
N ASN A 206 3.92 -13.59 1.03
CA ASN A 206 4.19 -14.43 -0.13
C ASN A 206 3.65 -13.74 -1.39
N SER A 207 4.53 -13.07 -2.13
CA SER A 207 4.14 -12.21 -3.24
C SER A 207 5.14 -12.18 -4.39
N PHE A 208 4.69 -12.59 -5.58
CA PHE A 208 5.42 -12.32 -6.83
C PHE A 208 5.43 -10.81 -7.08
N GLY A 209 6.59 -10.23 -7.40
CA GLY A 209 6.70 -8.81 -7.71
C GLY A 209 6.40 -7.89 -6.52
N GLN A 210 6.63 -8.35 -5.29
CA GLN A 210 6.46 -7.50 -4.11
C GLN A 210 7.36 -6.26 -4.21
N PHE A 211 6.82 -5.06 -4.01
CA PHE A 211 7.56 -3.80 -4.21
C PHE A 211 8.12 -3.59 -5.62
N ALA A 212 7.80 -4.45 -6.58
CA ALA A 212 8.40 -4.35 -7.90
C ALA A 212 7.92 -3.07 -8.59
N ASN A 213 8.87 -2.40 -9.23
CA ASN A 213 8.63 -1.34 -10.17
C ASN A 213 9.19 -1.78 -11.54
N TYR A 214 8.29 -2.28 -12.38
CA TYR A 214 8.64 -2.78 -13.71
C TYR A 214 8.94 -1.69 -14.73
N ARG A 215 8.84 -0.40 -14.35
CA ARG A 215 8.94 0.72 -15.27
C ARG A 215 10.02 1.70 -14.82
N SER A 216 11.24 1.46 -15.30
CA SER A 216 12.42 2.29 -15.02
C SER A 216 12.40 3.68 -15.69
N SER A 217 11.29 4.12 -16.29
CA SER A 217 11.21 5.35 -17.09
C SER A 217 10.24 6.42 -16.57
N TYR A 218 9.48 6.14 -15.50
CA TYR A 218 8.58 7.12 -14.88
C TYR A 218 9.23 7.72 -13.63
N PRO A 219 8.86 8.95 -13.21
CA PRO A 219 9.37 9.54 -11.98
C PRO A 219 9.04 8.60 -10.81
N SER A 220 10.06 7.87 -10.36
CA SER A 220 9.92 6.88 -9.32
C SER A 220 9.68 7.56 -7.97
N LEU A 221 9.60 6.75 -6.90
CA LEU A 221 9.68 7.21 -5.52
C LEU A 221 10.65 8.37 -5.34
N ARG A 222 10.26 9.38 -4.55
CA ARG A 222 11.16 10.47 -4.19
C ARG A 222 12.05 10.03 -3.04
N TYR A 223 11.44 9.51 -1.98
CA TYR A 223 12.16 9.18 -0.76
C TYR A 223 11.43 8.13 0.09
N ILE A 224 12.14 7.10 0.57
CA ILE A 224 11.69 6.26 1.67
C ILE A 224 12.74 6.31 2.78
N ASN A 225 12.34 6.68 4.00
CA ASN A 225 13.28 6.75 5.12
C ASN A 225 13.76 5.35 5.53
N GLN A 226 12.83 4.42 5.73
CA GLN A 226 13.15 3.05 6.10
C GLN A 226 12.19 2.06 5.43
N LEU A 227 12.74 1.08 4.72
CA LEU A 227 12.01 -0.03 4.14
C LEU A 227 12.54 -1.34 4.71
N ILE A 228 11.66 -2.12 5.32
CA ILE A 228 12.00 -3.37 6.02
C ILE A 228 11.22 -4.52 5.39
N CYS A 229 11.93 -5.55 4.98
CA CYS A 229 11.37 -6.79 4.42
C CYS A 229 11.88 -7.98 5.24
N VAL A 230 10.98 -8.67 5.93
CA VAL A 230 11.33 -9.75 6.86
C VAL A 230 10.54 -11.01 6.54
N SER A 231 11.23 -12.13 6.33
CA SER A 231 10.62 -13.44 6.09
C SER A 231 9.65 -13.48 4.89
N CYS A 232 9.85 -12.60 3.91
CA CYS A 232 9.03 -12.55 2.70
C CYS A 232 9.47 -13.61 1.68
N ARG A 233 8.53 -14.04 0.82
CA ARG A 233 8.75 -14.99 -0.26
C ARG A 233 8.16 -14.47 -1.57
N GLY A 234 8.80 -14.76 -2.69
CA GLY A 234 8.26 -14.50 -4.02
C GLY A 234 9.28 -13.91 -4.97
N ASP A 235 9.18 -14.32 -6.23
CA ASP A 235 10.12 -13.90 -7.28
C ASP A 235 9.92 -12.42 -7.62
N GLU A 236 10.97 -11.80 -8.13
CA GLU A 236 11.03 -10.39 -8.54
C GLU A 236 10.75 -9.37 -7.41
N SER A 237 10.82 -9.81 -6.16
CA SER A 237 10.67 -8.92 -5.00
C SER A 237 11.73 -7.82 -5.01
N LEU A 238 11.29 -6.58 -4.76
CA LEU A 238 12.11 -5.35 -4.72
C LEU A 238 12.78 -5.01 -6.06
N ARG A 239 12.29 -5.58 -7.17
CA ARG A 239 12.82 -5.29 -8.50
C ARG A 239 12.55 -3.83 -8.91
N GLY A 240 13.54 -3.12 -9.43
CA GLY A 240 13.38 -1.75 -9.96
C GLY A 240 13.11 -0.69 -8.88
N LEU A 241 13.16 -1.06 -7.60
CA LEU A 241 12.87 -0.17 -6.51
C LEU A 241 13.92 0.96 -6.46
N ALA A 242 13.46 2.20 -6.23
CA ALA A 242 14.29 3.40 -6.16
C ALA A 242 15.02 3.80 -7.45
N SER A 243 14.52 3.46 -8.64
CA SER A 243 15.17 3.79 -9.94
C SER A 243 15.51 5.28 -10.19
N HIS A 244 14.83 6.23 -9.56
CA HIS A 244 15.12 7.68 -9.60
C HIS A 244 14.91 8.32 -8.23
N GLY A 245 14.98 7.50 -7.18
CA GLY A 245 14.58 7.85 -5.83
C GLY A 245 15.64 7.55 -4.80
N LYS A 246 15.36 7.88 -3.56
CA LYS A 246 16.26 7.63 -2.45
C LYS A 246 15.63 6.71 -1.41
N ILE A 247 16.34 5.68 -0.99
CA ILE A 247 16.03 4.90 0.21
C ILE A 247 17.17 5.10 1.22
N SER A 248 16.83 5.64 2.38
CA SER A 248 17.81 5.91 3.44
C SER A 248 18.33 4.63 4.08
N GLN A 249 17.44 3.68 4.36
CA GLN A 249 17.80 2.37 4.91
C GLN A 249 16.87 1.29 4.36
N LEU A 250 17.45 0.28 3.70
CA LEU A 250 16.77 -0.91 3.22
C LEU A 250 17.26 -2.12 4.02
N ILE A 251 16.35 -2.81 4.71
CA ILE A 251 16.66 -3.97 5.55
C ILE A 251 15.93 -5.18 4.97
N CYS A 252 16.68 -6.20 4.58
CA CYS A 252 16.16 -7.44 4.03
C CYS A 252 16.65 -8.64 4.87
N VAL A 253 15.73 -9.33 5.53
CA VAL A 253 16.03 -10.48 6.39
C VAL A 253 15.14 -11.65 5.98
N ASP A 254 15.71 -12.84 5.81
CA ASP A 254 14.98 -14.07 5.48
C ASP A 254 14.13 -13.99 4.19
N LEU A 255 14.60 -13.25 3.19
CA LEU A 255 13.90 -13.07 1.91
C LEU A 255 14.23 -14.21 0.94
N ILE A 256 13.20 -14.83 0.34
CA ILE A 256 13.38 -15.96 -0.60
C ILE A 256 12.65 -15.68 -1.91
N GLY A 257 13.35 -15.73 -3.04
CA GLY A 257 12.74 -15.61 -4.36
C GLY A 257 13.79 -15.47 -5.46
N ASP A 258 13.41 -15.71 -6.71
CA ASP A 258 14.28 -15.42 -7.85
C ASP A 258 14.27 -13.91 -8.20
N LYS A 259 15.35 -13.39 -8.79
CA LYS A 259 15.46 -11.99 -9.26
C LYS A 259 15.18 -10.92 -8.20
N VAL A 260 15.53 -11.21 -6.95
CA VAL A 260 15.34 -10.31 -5.81
C VAL A 260 16.33 -9.15 -5.85
N LEU A 261 15.86 -7.94 -5.49
CA LEU A 261 16.68 -6.71 -5.47
C LEU A 261 17.36 -6.39 -6.82
N THR A 262 16.85 -6.92 -7.94
CA THR A 262 17.34 -6.60 -9.27
C THR A 262 16.97 -5.16 -9.62
N GLN A 263 17.85 -4.39 -10.23
CA GLN A 263 17.59 -2.97 -10.57
C GLN A 263 17.23 -2.11 -9.34
N CYS A 264 17.69 -2.49 -8.14
CA CYS A 264 17.46 -1.70 -6.94
C CYS A 264 18.45 -0.53 -6.87
N GLY A 265 17.92 0.70 -6.73
CA GLY A 265 18.71 1.92 -6.83
C GLY A 265 19.21 2.20 -8.24
N PHE A 266 18.63 1.62 -9.29
CA PHE A 266 18.98 1.76 -10.72
C PHE A 266 18.95 3.22 -11.22
N SER A 267 19.44 3.51 -12.44
CA SER A 267 19.36 4.81 -13.13
C SER A 267 19.94 6.02 -12.38
N SER A 268 19.14 6.77 -11.62
CA SER A 268 19.63 7.87 -10.77
C SER A 268 19.22 7.69 -9.32
N GLY A 269 18.94 6.43 -8.97
CA GLY A 269 18.54 5.97 -7.66
C GLY A 269 19.68 5.91 -6.65
N LEU A 270 19.30 5.99 -5.38
CA LEU A 270 20.22 5.90 -4.25
C LEU A 270 19.64 5.01 -3.16
N VAL A 271 20.39 3.99 -2.73
CA VAL A 271 20.16 3.30 -1.46
C VAL A 271 21.35 3.58 -0.54
N GLU A 272 21.14 4.39 0.51
CA GLU A 272 22.27 4.84 1.34
C GLU A 272 22.83 3.72 2.22
N GLN A 273 21.96 2.90 2.79
CA GLN A 273 22.34 1.72 3.56
C GLN A 273 21.45 0.54 3.22
N LEU A 274 22.09 -0.57 2.85
CA LEU A 274 21.45 -1.85 2.57
C LEU A 274 21.96 -2.88 3.57
N ILE A 275 21.07 -3.45 4.38
CA ILE A 275 21.36 -4.54 5.33
C ILE A 275 20.69 -5.81 4.80
N ILE A 276 21.46 -6.87 4.58
CA ILE A 276 20.97 -8.13 4.00
C ILE A 276 21.40 -9.30 4.89
N ALA A 277 20.46 -10.10 5.39
CA ALA A 277 20.74 -11.34 6.10
C ALA A 277 19.84 -12.50 5.64
N ASN A 278 20.42 -13.68 5.40
CA ASN A 278 19.70 -14.90 4.98
C ASN A 278 18.77 -14.71 3.77
N VAL A 279 19.23 -13.97 2.76
CA VAL A 279 18.50 -13.76 1.49
C VAL A 279 18.92 -14.80 0.46
N LYS A 280 17.95 -15.41 -0.23
CA LYS A 280 18.15 -16.54 -1.15
C LYS A 280 17.42 -16.31 -2.48
N GLY A 281 18.14 -16.48 -3.59
CA GLY A 281 17.61 -16.38 -4.95
C GLY A 281 18.62 -16.80 -6.01
N ASN A 282 18.18 -17.02 -7.25
CA ASN A 282 19.12 -17.30 -8.35
C ASN A 282 19.83 -15.99 -8.75
N ILE A 283 19.08 -14.90 -8.91
CA ILE A 283 19.63 -13.58 -9.22
C ILE A 283 19.38 -12.61 -8.05
N LEU A 284 20.45 -12.11 -7.43
CA LEU A 284 20.41 -11.08 -6.39
C LEU A 284 21.23 -9.86 -6.84
N LEU A 285 20.72 -8.64 -6.65
CA LEU A 285 21.42 -7.39 -6.99
C LEU A 285 21.86 -7.29 -8.48
N GLY A 286 21.10 -7.89 -9.40
CA GLY A 286 21.38 -7.83 -10.85
C GLY A 286 21.13 -6.45 -11.48
N ARG A 287 21.89 -6.10 -12.53
CA ARG A 287 21.87 -4.84 -13.32
C ARG A 287 21.54 -3.57 -12.52
N ASN A 288 22.57 -2.89 -12.03
CA ASN A 288 22.50 -1.52 -11.49
C ASN A 288 23.22 -0.55 -12.43
N ILE A 289 22.65 -0.31 -13.61
CA ILE A 289 23.24 0.63 -14.56
C ILE A 289 22.92 2.05 -14.06
N HIS A 290 23.97 2.81 -13.70
CA HIS A 290 23.96 4.22 -13.23
C HIS A 290 23.47 4.52 -11.80
N GLY A 291 23.06 3.50 -11.05
CA GLY A 291 22.61 3.61 -9.66
C GLY A 291 23.71 3.63 -8.59
N GLU A 292 23.40 4.09 -7.37
CA GLU A 292 24.33 4.00 -6.22
C GLU A 292 23.72 3.26 -5.02
N ILE A 293 24.44 2.26 -4.50
CA ILE A 293 24.24 1.75 -3.14
C ILE A 293 25.47 2.13 -2.32
N THR A 294 25.34 3.09 -1.40
CA THR A 294 26.50 3.70 -0.76
C THR A 294 27.15 2.77 0.26
N LYS A 295 26.35 2.03 1.05
CA LYS A 295 26.84 1.04 2.02
C LYS A 295 26.03 -0.25 1.96
N VAL A 296 26.72 -1.37 1.75
CA VAL A 296 26.13 -2.72 1.84
C VAL A 296 26.70 -3.44 3.06
N ILE A 297 25.83 -3.96 3.91
CA ILE A 297 26.16 -4.73 5.11
C ILE A 297 25.57 -6.15 4.95
N TYR A 298 26.45 -7.14 4.80
CA TYR A 298 26.05 -8.54 4.66
C TYR A 298 26.07 -9.27 6.01
N GLY A 299 24.98 -9.98 6.29
CA GLY A 299 24.89 -11.03 7.30
C GLY A 299 25.10 -12.43 6.72
N PHE A 300 24.89 -13.43 7.56
CA PHE A 300 25.18 -14.84 7.26
C PHE A 300 24.15 -15.49 6.30
N ASN A 301 24.55 -16.59 5.66
CA ASN A 301 23.70 -17.51 4.90
C ASN A 301 22.98 -16.97 3.64
N ASN A 302 23.55 -15.96 2.99
CA ASN A 302 23.08 -15.55 1.66
C ASN A 302 23.50 -16.61 0.62
N ARG A 303 22.56 -17.19 -0.14
CA ARG A 303 22.85 -18.19 -1.19
C ARG A 303 22.62 -17.61 -2.57
N PHE A 304 23.66 -17.69 -3.40
CA PHE A 304 23.72 -17.17 -4.77
C PHE A 304 23.86 -18.34 -5.73
N VAL A 305 22.88 -18.58 -6.59
CA VAL A 305 23.06 -19.51 -7.71
C VAL A 305 23.29 -18.68 -8.96
N LYS A 306 24.55 -18.32 -9.24
CA LYS A 306 24.92 -17.75 -10.54
C LYS A 306 24.52 -18.75 -11.62
N THR A 307 23.44 -18.50 -12.34
CA THR A 307 23.32 -19.03 -13.69
C THR A 307 24.18 -18.15 -14.58
N ASN A 308 25.09 -18.78 -15.32
CA ASN A 308 25.91 -18.18 -16.38
C ASN A 308 25.02 -17.74 -17.57
N GLU A 309 23.87 -17.14 -17.33
CA GLU A 309 23.06 -16.57 -18.40
C GLU A 309 23.48 -15.11 -18.62
N PRO A 310 24.11 -14.81 -19.77
CA PRO A 310 24.39 -13.44 -20.14
C PRO A 310 23.06 -12.78 -20.47
N TYR A 311 22.42 -12.15 -19.50
CA TYR A 311 21.34 -11.21 -19.76
C TYR A 311 21.94 -9.94 -20.36
N GLY A 312 22.27 -10.03 -21.65
CA GLY A 312 22.63 -8.95 -22.56
C GLY A 312 23.97 -8.29 -22.25
N ASP A 313 24.97 -8.67 -23.03
CA ASP A 313 26.26 -8.02 -23.26
C ASP A 313 26.34 -6.59 -22.72
N ASN A 314 26.99 -6.46 -21.57
CA ASN A 314 27.88 -5.39 -21.16
C ASN A 314 28.38 -5.78 -19.78
N GLU A 315 29.59 -6.33 -19.73
CA GLU A 315 30.35 -6.61 -18.50
C GLU A 315 30.76 -5.32 -17.76
N ASP A 316 30.40 -4.15 -18.29
CA ASP A 316 30.84 -2.86 -17.81
C ASP A 316 29.88 -2.23 -16.78
N ASP A 317 30.47 -1.85 -15.65
CA ASP A 317 29.96 -1.01 -14.56
C ASP A 317 29.04 -1.67 -13.50
N TYR A 318 29.56 -2.69 -12.80
CA TYR A 318 29.17 -2.96 -11.40
C TYR A 318 29.89 -1.98 -10.46
N ARG A 319 29.32 -0.79 -10.22
CA ARG A 319 29.81 0.12 -9.16
C ARG A 319 29.09 -0.15 -7.86
N HIS A 320 29.56 -1.13 -7.10
CA HIS A 320 29.21 -1.18 -5.70
C HIS A 320 30.00 -0.11 -4.94
N GLY A 321 29.32 0.64 -4.05
CA GLY A 321 30.01 1.40 -3.01
C GLY A 321 30.85 0.48 -2.12
N SER A 322 31.61 1.06 -1.18
CA SER A 322 32.51 0.30 -0.30
C SER A 322 31.82 -0.92 0.32
N HIS A 323 32.29 -2.11 -0.03
CA HIS A 323 31.84 -3.37 0.57
C HIS A 323 32.50 -3.54 1.93
N SER A 324 31.71 -3.48 3.01
CA SER A 324 32.16 -3.99 4.32
C SER A 324 31.77 -5.48 4.43
N ILE A 325 32.75 -6.36 4.31
CA ILE A 325 32.70 -7.80 4.61
C ILE A 325 32.66 -7.98 6.15
N PRO A 326 32.01 -9.01 6.71
CA PRO A 326 31.49 -8.97 8.08
C PRO A 326 32.60 -9.10 9.12
N GLU A 327 32.89 -8.01 9.81
CA GLU A 327 33.42 -8.04 11.17
C GLU A 327 32.26 -7.65 12.07
N ASP A 328 31.93 -8.51 13.05
CA ASP A 328 30.91 -8.36 14.11
C ASP A 328 30.14 -7.03 14.07
N ASN A 329 29.18 -6.94 13.15
CA ASN A 329 28.44 -5.71 12.93
C ASN A 329 27.17 -5.78 13.75
N GLU A 330 27.11 -5.00 14.83
CA GLU A 330 25.94 -4.84 15.71
C GLU A 330 24.63 -4.66 14.91
N LEU A 331 24.68 -3.99 13.74
CA LEU A 331 23.53 -3.83 12.85
C LEU A 331 23.03 -5.15 12.24
N VAL A 332 23.94 -6.06 11.89
CA VAL A 332 23.56 -7.39 11.36
C VAL A 332 22.94 -8.22 12.46
N THR A 333 23.57 -8.28 13.64
CA THR A 333 23.06 -9.03 14.79
C THR A 333 21.67 -8.54 15.17
N LEU A 334 21.47 -7.22 15.21
CA LEU A 334 20.19 -6.63 15.51
C LEU A 334 19.16 -6.87 14.39
N ALA A 335 19.54 -6.73 13.12
CA ALA A 335 18.65 -7.03 12.00
C ALA A 335 18.20 -8.49 11.98
N GLN A 336 19.08 -9.45 12.32
CA GLN A 336 18.70 -10.86 12.41
C GLN A 336 17.64 -11.13 13.49
N GLN A 337 17.57 -10.30 14.54
CA GLN A 337 16.53 -10.42 15.57
C GLN A 337 15.13 -10.09 15.05
N LEU A 338 15.00 -9.47 13.87
CA LEU A 338 13.70 -9.20 13.23
C LEU A 338 12.97 -10.50 12.84
N SER A 339 13.71 -11.56 12.54
CA SER A 339 13.13 -12.84 12.13
C SER A 339 12.21 -13.42 13.20
N GLY A 340 11.01 -13.85 12.80
CA GLY A 340 10.03 -14.46 13.68
C GLY A 340 9.39 -13.52 14.72
N LYS A 341 9.60 -12.20 14.61
CA LYS A 341 9.00 -11.22 15.50
C LYS A 341 7.66 -10.69 14.98
N PRO A 342 6.72 -10.33 15.87
CA PRO A 342 5.53 -9.59 15.48
C PRO A 342 5.91 -8.17 15.03
N TYR A 343 5.03 -7.52 14.26
CA TYR A 343 5.34 -6.24 13.63
C TYR A 343 5.69 -5.11 14.62
N GLN A 344 5.12 -5.11 15.82
CA GLN A 344 5.42 -4.11 16.85
C GLN A 344 6.88 -4.19 17.29
N GLU A 345 7.39 -5.41 17.43
CA GLU A 345 8.78 -5.66 17.82
C GLU A 345 9.72 -5.40 16.63
N VAL A 346 9.30 -5.71 15.40
CA VAL A 346 10.02 -5.31 14.18
C VAL A 346 10.18 -3.80 14.10
N LEU A 347 9.12 -3.02 14.37
CA LEU A 347 9.18 -1.56 14.40
C LEU A 347 10.13 -1.05 15.49
N ARG A 348 10.07 -1.63 16.69
CA ARG A 348 10.97 -1.27 17.80
C ARG A 348 12.45 -1.50 17.44
N ILE A 349 12.77 -2.66 16.90
CA ILE A 349 14.13 -3.01 16.45
C ILE A 349 14.55 -2.13 15.27
N ALA A 350 13.63 -1.80 14.38
CA ALA A 350 13.90 -0.91 13.26
C ALA A 350 14.28 0.51 13.70
N ASP A 351 13.65 1.05 14.76
CA ASP A 351 14.04 2.33 15.35
C ASP A 351 15.48 2.27 15.92
N GLU A 352 15.85 1.15 16.56
CA GLU A 352 17.22 0.92 17.06
C GLU A 352 18.25 0.83 15.91
N LEU A 353 17.94 0.07 14.86
CA LEU A 353 18.77 -0.03 13.65
C LEU A 353 18.96 1.32 12.97
N TYR A 354 17.92 2.16 12.96
CA TYR A 354 17.98 3.49 12.40
C TYR A 354 18.87 4.42 13.24
N ALA A 355 18.78 4.34 14.57
CA ALA A 355 19.60 5.12 15.49
C ALA A 355 21.10 4.80 15.39
N LEU A 356 21.45 3.54 15.11
CA LEU A 356 22.83 3.06 14.93
C LEU A 356 23.43 3.40 13.55
N ARG A 357 22.65 4.00 12.65
CA ARG A 357 23.14 4.40 11.33
C ARG A 357 24.24 5.48 11.51
N PRO A 358 25.44 5.31 10.90
CA PRO A 358 26.49 6.31 10.99
C PRO A 358 25.97 7.68 10.53
N LYS A 359 26.18 8.72 11.35
CA LYS A 359 25.83 10.12 11.02
C LYS A 359 26.83 10.70 10.01
N ALA A 360 26.85 10.14 8.80
CA ALA A 360 27.43 10.68 7.57
C ALA A 360 26.83 9.83 6.44
N LEU A 361 25.80 10.27 5.74
CA LEU A 361 25.86 11.33 4.72
C LEU A 361 24.85 12.44 5.03
N LYS A 362 25.26 13.47 5.78
CA LYS A 362 24.51 14.74 5.86
C LYS A 362 24.65 15.46 4.52
N GLY A 363 23.79 15.07 3.59
CA GLY A 363 23.57 15.71 2.29
C GLY A 363 22.12 15.48 1.89
N GLY A 364 21.18 16.19 2.51
CA GLY A 364 19.81 16.25 2.02
C GLY A 364 18.73 16.29 3.12
N LEU A 365 18.27 17.50 3.40
CA LEU A 365 16.96 17.87 3.96
C LEU A 365 16.70 17.54 5.44
N GLU A 366 17.33 18.32 6.32
CA GLU A 366 16.62 18.81 7.51
C GLU A 366 15.56 19.83 7.01
N ARG A 367 14.28 19.44 6.96
CA ARG A 367 13.18 20.42 6.79
C ARG A 367 12.90 21.05 8.15
N LYS A 368 13.08 22.37 8.23
CA LYS A 368 12.47 23.23 9.26
C LYS A 368 10.96 23.29 9.06
#